data_AF-A0A2D9Y6S4-F1
#
_entry.id   AF-A0A2D9Y6S4-F1
#
_cell.length_a   1.000
_cell.length_b   1.000
_cell.length_c   1.000
_cell.angle_alpha   90.00
_cell.angle_beta   90.00
_cell.angle_gamma   90.00
#
_symmetry.space_group_name_H-M   'P 1'
#
loop_
_entity.id
_entity.type
_entity.pdbx_description
1 polymer ?
#
loop_
_entity_poly.entity_id
_entity_poly.type
_entity_poly.pdbx_seq_one_letter_code
_entity_poly.pdbx_strand_id
1 'polypeptide(L)'
;MKPFLRNQAGFTLIELLVVIAIIGVLSSIVLTSLGSARTKARTAKAASELRSLAQGFEMYNLAIGDYPGDVSPDVLPTGMAAYLGGGAWPDGPYPGSVYDWEYWDAGTATEAVQVSIRFCGAAGNTVDCNFPDEEWADSFTTNQNAAYYCITGQCRPWETDTVGAVEGYCFNC
;
A
#
# COMPACT_ATOMS: atom_id res chain seq x y z
N MET A 1 -39.35 43.34 -44.04
CA MET A 1 -38.45 42.53 -43.18
C MET A 1 -37.47 41.79 -44.06
N LYS A 2 -36.16 42.02 -43.90
CA LYS A 2 -35.12 41.30 -44.65
C LYS A 2 -34.66 40.11 -43.80
N PRO A 3 -34.78 38.86 -44.28
CA PRO A 3 -34.28 37.70 -43.54
C PRO A 3 -32.76 37.65 -43.68
N PHE A 4 -32.05 37.61 -42.55
CA PHE A 4 -30.63 37.29 -42.53
C PHE A 4 -30.48 35.79 -42.86
N LEU A 5 -30.02 35.48 -44.08
CA LEU A 5 -29.59 34.13 -44.43
C LEU A 5 -28.35 33.80 -43.59
N ARG A 6 -28.53 32.90 -42.63
CA ARG A 6 -27.51 32.46 -41.69
C ARG A 6 -26.64 31.44 -42.42
N ASN A 7 -25.45 31.84 -42.86
CA ASN A 7 -24.41 30.95 -43.39
C ASN A 7 -24.06 29.92 -42.34
N GLN A 8 -24.60 28.70 -42.45
CA GLN A 8 -24.12 27.56 -41.68
C GLN A 8 -22.90 27.00 -42.41
N ALA A 9 -21.71 27.37 -41.94
CA ALA A 9 -20.48 26.71 -42.36
C ALA A 9 -20.49 25.30 -41.77
N GLY A 10 -20.43 24.28 -42.64
CA GLY A 10 -20.26 22.89 -42.23
C GLY A 10 -18.80 22.60 -41.86
N PHE A 11 -18.58 21.67 -40.94
CA PHE A 11 -17.25 21.14 -40.64
C PHE A 11 -16.69 20.40 -41.86
N THR A 12 -15.41 20.60 -42.14
CA THR A 12 -14.70 19.85 -43.17
C THR A 12 -14.25 18.48 -42.64
N LEU A 13 -14.13 17.49 -43.52
CA LEU A 13 -13.60 16.16 -43.17
C LEU A 13 -12.18 16.24 -42.58
N ILE A 14 -11.37 17.19 -43.07
CA ILE A 14 -10.00 17.38 -42.59
C ILE A 14 -9.96 17.95 -41.16
N GLU A 15 -10.87 18.86 -40.81
CA GLU A 15 -10.99 19.38 -39.45
C GLU A 15 -11.37 18.27 -38.47
N LEU A 16 -12.31 17.39 -38.84
CA LEU A 16 -12.67 16.25 -38.00
C LEU A 16 -11.50 15.26 -37.86
N LEU A 17 -10.77 15.00 -38.94
CA LEU A 17 -9.65 14.06 -38.96
C LEU A 17 -8.49 14.55 -38.07
N VAL A 18 -8.15 15.83 -38.13
CA VAL A 18 -7.08 16.40 -37.28
C VAL A 18 -7.49 16.35 -35.80
N VAL A 19 -8.76 16.58 -35.47
CA VAL A 19 -9.24 16.53 -34.08
C VAL A 19 -9.11 15.12 -33.49
N ILE A 20 -9.55 14.09 -34.21
CA ILE A 20 -9.43 12.70 -33.70
C ILE A 20 -7.96 12.27 -33.62
N ALA A 21 -7.10 12.75 -34.52
CA ALA A 21 -5.66 12.50 -34.46
C ALA A 21 -5.04 13.13 -33.20
N ILE A 22 -5.37 14.39 -32.88
CA ILE A 22 -4.90 15.06 -31.66
C ILE A 22 -5.43 14.35 -30.41
N ILE A 23 -6.73 14.00 -30.36
CA ILE A 23 -7.31 13.26 -29.23
C ILE A 23 -6.61 11.91 -29.04
N GLY A 24 -6.30 11.19 -30.14
CA GLY A 24 -5.59 9.92 -30.09
C GLY A 24 -4.19 10.04 -29.48
N VAL A 25 -3.43 11.06 -29.88
CA VAL A 25 -2.08 11.33 -29.33
C VAL A 25 -2.14 11.74 -27.86
N LEU A 26 -3.07 12.62 -27.47
CA LEU A 26 -3.18 13.04 -26.07
C LEU A 26 -3.66 11.89 -25.18
N SER A 27 -4.60 11.06 -25.66
CA SER A 27 -5.14 9.94 -24.88
C SER A 27 -4.09 8.87 -24.60
N SER A 28 -3.18 8.59 -25.53
CA SER A 28 -2.13 7.58 -25.31
C SER A 28 -1.13 8.00 -24.22
N ILE A 29 -0.76 9.28 -24.17
CA ILE A 29 0.14 9.84 -23.14
C ILE A 29 -0.53 9.79 -21.76
N VAL A 30 -1.82 10.12 -21.68
CA VAL A 30 -2.57 10.08 -20.41
C VAL A 30 -2.62 8.66 -19.85
N LEU A 31 -2.90 7.66 -20.68
CA LEU A 31 -3.02 6.27 -20.24
C LEU A 31 -1.72 5.73 -19.62
N THR A 32 -0.55 6.02 -20.21
CA THR A 32 0.73 5.57 -19.65
C THR A 32 1.08 6.26 -18.34
N SER A 33 0.72 7.54 -18.20
CA SER A 33 0.95 8.29 -16.95
C SER A 33 0.07 7.85 -15.78
N LEU A 34 -1.15 7.37 -16.05
CA LEU A 34 -2.13 7.03 -15.02
C LEU A 34 -1.76 5.76 -14.22
N GLY A 35 -1.08 4.80 -14.85
CA GLY A 35 -0.65 3.57 -14.19
C GLY A 35 0.32 3.85 -13.04
N SER A 36 1.43 4.55 -13.33
CA SER A 36 2.43 4.89 -12.32
C SER A 36 1.89 5.81 -11.23
N ALA A 37 0.98 6.73 -11.57
CA ALA A 37 0.32 7.59 -10.57
C ALA A 37 -0.52 6.78 -9.57
N ARG A 38 -1.22 5.74 -10.03
CA ARG A 38 -2.01 4.85 -9.15
C ARG A 38 -1.12 4.03 -8.23
N THR A 39 -0.02 3.46 -8.73
CA THR A 39 0.93 2.69 -7.91
C THR A 39 1.54 3.57 -6.82
N LYS A 40 2.04 4.76 -7.17
CA LYS A 40 2.57 5.73 -6.20
C LYS A 40 1.53 6.16 -5.15
N ALA A 41 0.28 6.34 -5.55
CA ALA A 41 -0.80 6.66 -4.63
C ALA A 41 -1.07 5.52 -3.64
N ARG A 42 -0.97 4.24 -4.06
CA ARG A 42 -1.07 3.08 -3.15
C ARG A 42 0.09 3.04 -2.18
N THR A 43 1.31 3.28 -2.63
CA THR A 43 2.51 3.32 -1.79
C THR A 43 2.42 4.45 -0.75
N ALA A 44 1.93 5.63 -1.15
CA ALA A 44 1.68 6.74 -0.22
C ALA A 44 0.56 6.41 0.79
N LYS A 45 -0.51 5.75 0.35
CA LYS A 45 -1.59 5.26 1.22
C LYS A 45 -1.04 4.25 2.24
N ALA A 46 -0.25 3.27 1.79
CA ALA A 46 0.38 2.26 2.63
C ALA A 46 1.23 2.86 3.75
N ALA A 47 2.12 3.80 3.41
CA ALA A 47 2.93 4.51 4.40
C ALA A 47 2.08 5.28 5.42
N SER A 48 0.98 5.89 4.98
CA SER A 48 0.06 6.62 5.87
C SER A 48 -0.75 5.69 6.78
N GLU A 49 -1.23 4.57 6.25
CA GLU A 49 -2.01 3.58 7.00
C GLU A 49 -1.14 2.89 8.05
N LEU A 50 0.04 2.41 7.67
CA LEU A 50 0.99 1.80 8.61
C LEU A 50 1.38 2.75 9.74
N ARG A 51 1.64 4.03 9.43
CA ARG A 51 1.90 5.04 10.47
C ARG A 51 0.70 5.21 11.41
N SER A 52 -0.52 5.23 10.87
CA SER A 52 -1.73 5.39 11.68
C SER A 52 -2.00 4.15 12.55
N LEU A 53 -1.73 2.96 12.02
CA LEU A 53 -1.82 1.70 12.76
C LEU A 53 -0.78 1.68 13.89
N ALA A 54 0.47 2.03 13.59
CA ALA A 54 1.53 2.12 14.59
C ALA A 54 1.15 3.06 15.75
N GLN A 55 0.56 4.22 15.46
CA GLN A 55 0.03 5.11 16.49
C GLN A 55 -1.07 4.45 17.33
N GLY A 56 -1.97 3.67 16.72
CA GLY A 56 -2.97 2.88 17.45
C GLY A 56 -2.34 1.86 18.41
N PHE A 57 -1.29 1.16 17.96
CA PHE A 57 -0.55 0.21 18.80
C PHE A 57 0.24 0.90 19.92
N GLU A 58 0.83 2.06 19.67
CA GLU A 58 1.45 2.89 20.71
C GLU A 58 0.41 3.33 21.75
N MET A 59 -0.78 3.75 21.32
CA MET A 59 -1.86 4.13 22.23
C MET A 59 -2.36 2.95 23.08
N TYR A 60 -2.40 1.73 22.51
CA TYR A 60 -2.68 0.51 23.26
C TYR A 60 -1.61 0.30 24.35
N ASN A 61 -0.33 0.38 23.99
CA ASN A 61 0.77 0.22 24.92
C ASN A 61 0.72 1.27 26.05
N LEU A 62 0.41 2.52 25.73
CA LEU A 62 0.24 3.57 26.74
C LEU A 62 -0.91 3.28 27.73
N ALA A 63 -1.98 2.61 27.26
CA ALA A 63 -3.15 2.32 28.08
C ALA A 63 -3.00 1.03 28.91
N ILE A 64 -2.37 0.00 28.35
CA ILE A 64 -2.27 -1.34 28.93
C ILE A 64 -0.92 -1.56 29.64
N GLY A 65 0.11 -0.79 29.26
CA GLY A 65 1.48 -0.89 29.76
C GLY A 65 2.35 -1.91 29.02
N ASP A 66 1.81 -2.54 27.97
CA ASP A 66 2.55 -3.43 27.07
C ASP A 66 1.88 -3.47 25.68
N TYR A 67 2.64 -3.87 24.67
CA TYR A 67 2.10 -4.15 23.34
C TYR A 67 1.25 -5.44 23.33
N PRO A 68 0.28 -5.57 22.41
CA PRO A 68 -0.44 -6.83 22.28
C PRO A 68 0.50 -7.92 21.76
N GLY A 69 0.26 -9.16 22.19
CA GLY A 69 1.04 -10.31 21.72
C GLY A 69 0.91 -10.55 20.21
N ASP A 70 1.92 -11.19 19.65
CA ASP A 70 1.97 -11.63 18.26
C ASP A 70 0.77 -12.52 17.89
N VAL A 71 0.26 -12.36 16.67
CA VAL A 71 -0.90 -13.10 16.15
C VAL A 71 -0.64 -13.55 14.73
N SER A 72 -1.52 -14.39 14.18
CA SER A 72 -1.40 -14.79 12.77
C SER A 72 -1.69 -13.60 11.84
N PRO A 73 -1.13 -13.61 10.61
CA PRO A 73 -1.45 -12.61 9.59
C PRO A 73 -2.95 -12.47 9.38
N ASP A 74 -3.40 -11.24 9.10
CA ASP A 74 -4.80 -10.84 8.93
C ASP A 74 -5.68 -10.98 10.19
N VAL A 75 -5.10 -11.35 11.33
CA VAL A 75 -5.79 -11.36 12.63
C VAL A 75 -5.47 -10.08 13.36
N LEU A 76 -6.49 -9.35 13.80
CA LEU A 76 -6.30 -8.20 14.68
C LEU A 76 -6.12 -8.70 16.12
N PRO A 77 -5.08 -8.26 16.87
CA PRO A 77 -4.92 -8.66 18.26
C PRO A 77 -6.13 -8.29 19.12
N THR A 78 -6.46 -9.14 20.09
CA THR A 78 -7.63 -8.94 20.96
C THR A 78 -7.49 -7.62 21.73
N GLY A 79 -8.53 -6.79 21.70
CA GLY A 79 -8.54 -5.49 22.38
C GLY A 79 -8.05 -4.31 21.53
N MET A 80 -7.38 -4.55 20.40
CA MET A 80 -6.88 -3.48 19.51
C MET A 80 -8.00 -2.69 18.80
N ALA A 81 -9.18 -3.28 18.64
CA ALA A 81 -10.30 -2.64 17.95
C ALA A 81 -10.66 -1.26 18.53
N ALA A 82 -10.51 -1.05 19.84
CA ALA A 82 -10.80 0.24 20.47
C ALA A 82 -9.78 1.35 20.13
N TYR A 83 -8.60 0.97 19.64
CA TYR A 83 -7.49 1.88 19.35
C TYR A 83 -7.31 2.14 17.86
N LEU A 84 -8.10 1.47 17.02
CA LEU A 84 -8.15 1.69 15.58
C LEU A 84 -9.45 2.40 15.22
N GLY A 85 -9.37 3.45 14.40
CA GLY A 85 -10.51 4.31 14.04
C GLY A 85 -11.71 3.62 13.38
N GLY A 86 -11.57 2.35 12.96
CA GLY A 86 -12.63 1.53 12.37
C GLY A 86 -12.89 0.20 13.08
N GLY A 87 -12.22 -0.11 14.18
CA GLY A 87 -12.39 -1.37 14.91
C GLY A 87 -11.84 -2.63 14.22
N ALA A 88 -11.19 -2.48 13.07
CA ALA A 88 -10.62 -3.54 12.26
C ALA A 88 -9.37 -3.04 11.52
N TRP A 89 -8.64 -3.96 10.90
CA TRP A 89 -7.65 -3.59 9.89
C TRP A 89 -8.32 -2.77 8.77
N PRO A 90 -7.68 -1.72 8.24
CA PRO A 90 -8.21 -0.96 7.13
C PRO A 90 -8.17 -1.81 5.85
N ASP A 91 -8.91 -1.38 4.82
CA ASP A 91 -8.82 -1.99 3.50
C ASP A 91 -7.41 -1.78 2.93
N GLY A 92 -6.68 -2.89 2.77
CA GLY A 92 -5.30 -2.91 2.31
C GLY A 92 -5.06 -2.05 1.06
N PRO A 93 -3.93 -1.33 0.96
CA PRO A 93 -3.65 -0.42 -0.14
C PRO A 93 -3.37 -1.16 -1.45
N TYR A 94 -3.01 -2.45 -1.38
CA TYR A 94 -2.79 -3.31 -2.54
C TYR A 94 -3.86 -4.43 -2.59
N PRO A 95 -4.33 -4.82 -3.78
CA PRO A 95 -5.33 -5.88 -3.89
C PRO A 95 -4.81 -7.21 -3.34
N GLY A 96 -5.55 -7.81 -2.41
CA GLY A 96 -5.17 -9.07 -1.77
C GLY A 96 -4.09 -8.96 -0.68
N SER A 97 -3.63 -7.73 -0.37
CA SER A 97 -2.72 -7.52 0.75
C SER A 97 -3.46 -7.64 2.09
N VAL A 98 -2.75 -8.16 3.09
CA VAL A 98 -3.22 -8.30 4.46
C VAL A 98 -2.26 -7.60 5.40
N TYR A 99 -2.79 -7.15 6.54
CA TYR A 99 -1.96 -6.58 7.60
C TYR A 99 -1.47 -7.68 8.53
N ASP A 100 -0.29 -7.47 9.11
CA ASP A 100 0.25 -8.34 10.12
C ASP A 100 0.88 -7.52 11.25
N TRP A 101 0.70 -8.01 12.48
CA TRP A 101 1.25 -7.40 13.68
C TRP A 101 2.28 -8.34 14.26
N GLU A 102 3.50 -7.85 14.46
CA GLU A 102 4.61 -8.67 14.89
C GLU A 102 5.21 -8.04 16.16
N TYR A 103 5.24 -8.82 17.24
CA TYR A 103 5.91 -8.46 18.48
C TYR A 103 6.82 -9.61 18.93
N TRP A 104 8.12 -9.46 18.69
CA TRP A 104 9.13 -10.48 18.97
C TRP A 104 10.17 -10.00 19.98
N ASP A 105 10.74 -10.95 20.72
CA ASP A 105 11.96 -10.76 21.50
C ASP A 105 11.94 -9.59 22.51
N ALA A 106 10.78 -9.35 23.13
CA ALA A 106 10.50 -8.26 24.07
C ALA A 106 11.62 -8.03 25.11
N GLY A 107 12.15 -6.80 25.18
CA GLY A 107 13.15 -6.40 26.17
C GLY A 107 14.57 -6.92 25.89
N THR A 108 14.83 -7.45 24.69
CA THR A 108 16.16 -7.92 24.26
C THR A 108 16.75 -7.01 23.17
N ALA A 109 18.01 -7.24 22.81
CA ALA A 109 18.66 -6.51 21.72
C ALA A 109 18.08 -6.82 20.32
N THR A 110 17.28 -7.88 20.19
CA THR A 110 16.63 -8.29 18.94
C THR A 110 15.14 -7.98 18.91
N GLU A 111 14.64 -7.25 19.91
CA GLU A 111 13.24 -6.81 19.95
C GLU A 111 12.82 -6.18 18.62
N ALA A 112 11.67 -6.62 18.11
CA ALA A 112 11.03 -6.07 16.93
C ALA A 112 9.54 -5.90 17.23
N VAL A 113 9.09 -4.65 17.24
CA VAL A 113 7.68 -4.28 17.32
C VAL A 113 7.35 -3.57 16.02
N GLN A 114 6.56 -4.19 15.16
CA GLN A 114 6.30 -3.68 13.82
C GLN A 114 4.91 -4.06 13.32
N VAL A 115 4.41 -3.26 12.38
CA VAL A 115 3.23 -3.58 11.58
C VAL A 115 3.71 -3.77 10.15
N SER A 116 3.22 -4.80 9.47
CA SER A 116 3.56 -5.04 8.06
C SER A 116 2.34 -5.18 7.16
N ILE A 117 2.55 -4.90 5.88
CA ILE A 117 1.63 -5.21 4.78
C ILE A 117 2.24 -6.39 4.05
N ARG A 118 1.59 -7.54 4.15
CA ARG A 118 1.93 -8.73 3.40
C ARG A 118 1.17 -8.74 2.08
N PHE A 119 1.87 -9.10 1.02
CA PHE A 119 1.33 -9.08 -0.35
C PHE A 119 0.76 -10.42 -0.79
N CYS A 120 0.85 -11.42 0.08
CA CYS A 120 0.21 -12.72 -0.08
C CYS A 120 -0.91 -12.81 0.95
N GLY A 121 -2.04 -13.41 0.59
CA GLY A 121 -3.18 -13.54 1.50
C GLY A 121 -2.85 -14.30 2.80
N ALA A 122 -3.78 -14.26 3.76
CA ALA A 122 -3.63 -14.76 5.13
C ALA A 122 -3.15 -16.23 5.25
N ALA A 123 -3.36 -17.06 4.22
CA ALA A 123 -2.95 -18.47 4.21
C ALA A 123 -1.45 -18.69 3.92
N GLY A 124 -0.69 -17.64 3.60
CA GLY A 124 0.76 -17.74 3.35
C GLY A 124 1.12 -18.61 2.14
N ASN A 125 0.20 -18.86 1.21
CA ASN A 125 0.53 -19.57 -0.03
C ASN A 125 1.21 -18.62 -1.02
N THR A 126 2.38 -19.00 -1.54
CA THR A 126 3.18 -18.19 -2.46
C THR A 126 2.54 -18.04 -3.85
N VAL A 127 1.50 -18.81 -4.16
CA VAL A 127 0.82 -18.80 -5.46
C VAL A 127 -0.17 -17.62 -5.60
N ASP A 128 -0.61 -17.02 -4.50
CA ASP A 128 -1.62 -15.95 -4.47
C ASP A 128 -1.03 -14.56 -4.11
N CYS A 129 0.28 -14.38 -4.31
CA CYS A 129 0.96 -13.12 -4.00
C CYS A 129 0.76 -12.08 -5.11
N ASN A 130 0.42 -10.86 -4.73
CA ASN A 130 0.28 -9.72 -5.62
C ASN A 130 1.21 -8.57 -5.17
N PHE A 131 2.46 -8.64 -5.61
CA PHE A 131 3.49 -7.67 -5.24
C PHE A 131 3.27 -6.31 -5.94
N PRO A 132 3.66 -5.20 -5.28
CA PRO A 132 3.64 -3.88 -5.89
C PRO A 132 4.55 -3.79 -7.13
N ASP A 133 4.09 -3.09 -8.16
CA ASP A 133 4.91 -2.67 -9.31
C ASP A 133 5.72 -1.42 -8.95
N GLU A 134 6.62 -1.58 -7.97
CA GLU A 134 7.50 -0.53 -7.43
C GLU A 134 8.93 -1.08 -7.36
N GLU A 135 9.93 -0.23 -7.62
CA GLU A 135 11.35 -0.62 -7.66
C GLU A 135 11.82 -1.33 -6.38
N TRP A 136 11.30 -0.92 -5.21
CA TRP A 136 11.64 -1.52 -3.92
C TRP A 136 11.06 -2.93 -3.72
N ALA A 137 10.08 -3.32 -4.52
CA ALA A 137 9.41 -4.62 -4.48
C ALA A 137 9.83 -5.54 -5.65
N ASP A 138 10.70 -5.09 -6.56
CA ASP A 138 11.09 -5.84 -7.76
C ASP A 138 11.73 -7.21 -7.46
N SER A 139 12.34 -7.36 -6.29
CA SER A 139 12.94 -8.63 -5.84
C SER A 139 11.96 -9.55 -5.10
N PHE A 140 10.75 -9.11 -4.80
CA PHE A 140 9.83 -9.88 -3.96
C PHE A 140 9.32 -11.11 -4.72
N THR A 141 9.56 -12.29 -4.16
CA THR A 141 9.25 -13.57 -4.82
C THR A 141 8.54 -14.57 -3.90
N THR A 142 8.48 -14.30 -2.60
CA THR A 142 7.98 -15.22 -1.58
C THR A 142 6.99 -14.55 -0.63
N ASN A 143 6.27 -15.36 0.15
CA ASN A 143 5.35 -14.90 1.18
C ASN A 143 6.03 -14.25 2.40
N GLN A 144 7.36 -14.29 2.46
CA GLN A 144 8.17 -13.66 3.52
C GLN A 144 8.48 -12.20 3.18
N ASN A 145 8.27 -11.79 1.93
CA ASN A 145 8.49 -10.41 1.52
C ASN A 145 7.26 -9.55 1.89
N ALA A 146 7.50 -8.49 2.65
CA ALA A 146 6.46 -7.57 3.07
C ALA A 146 7.02 -6.14 3.14
N ALA A 147 6.12 -5.18 3.35
CA ALA A 147 6.49 -3.80 3.65
C ALA A 147 6.16 -3.48 5.10
N TYR A 148 7.14 -2.96 5.84
CA TYR A 148 7.15 -2.86 7.30
C TYR A 148 7.12 -1.40 7.76
N TYR A 149 6.57 -1.19 8.95
CA TYR A 149 6.71 0.03 9.73
C TYR A 149 7.09 -0.34 11.15
N CYS A 150 8.28 0.11 11.57
CA CYS A 150 8.83 -0.21 12.87
C CYS A 150 8.41 0.79 13.94
N ILE A 151 8.03 0.26 15.10
CA ILE A 151 7.71 1.04 16.29
C ILE A 151 8.90 0.98 17.25
N THR A 152 9.33 -0.23 17.59
CA THR A 152 10.49 -0.49 18.45
C THR A 152 11.44 -1.47 17.76
N GLY A 153 12.73 -1.25 17.91
CA GLY A 153 13.76 -2.10 17.31
C GLY A 153 13.96 -1.85 15.81
N GLN A 154 14.69 -2.76 15.18
CA GLN A 154 14.90 -2.74 13.72
C GLN A 154 13.89 -3.65 13.03
N CYS A 155 13.43 -3.27 11.84
CA CYS A 155 12.45 -4.07 11.11
C CYS A 155 13.06 -5.37 10.63
N ARG A 156 12.25 -6.42 10.63
CA ARG A 156 12.70 -7.79 10.36
C ARG A 156 11.68 -8.57 9.55
N PRO A 157 12.03 -9.15 8.40
CA PRO A 157 11.12 -10.07 7.70
C PRO A 157 11.00 -11.43 8.38
N TRP A 158 11.97 -11.79 9.23
CA TRP A 158 11.96 -13.02 10.02
C TRP A 158 12.65 -12.78 11.36
N GLU A 159 12.36 -13.59 12.38
CA GLU A 159 12.84 -13.43 13.76
C GLU A 159 14.36 -13.17 13.84
N THR A 160 15.16 -13.82 13.00
CA THR A 160 16.63 -13.65 12.98
C THR A 160 17.15 -12.58 12.02
N ASP A 161 16.35 -12.14 11.05
CA ASP A 161 16.84 -11.41 9.87
C ASP A 161 16.41 -9.95 9.91
N THR A 162 17.29 -9.02 9.57
CA THR A 162 16.96 -7.58 9.49
C THR A 162 16.59 -7.17 8.06
N VAL A 163 15.64 -6.24 7.90
CA VAL A 163 15.33 -5.64 6.60
C VAL A 163 16.61 -5.04 5.99
N GLY A 164 16.97 -5.48 4.78
CA GLY A 164 18.22 -5.14 4.09
C GLY A 164 19.26 -6.27 4.07
N ALA A 165 19.17 -7.25 4.98
CA ALA A 165 19.87 -8.54 4.86
C ALA A 165 19.05 -9.57 4.05
N VAL A 166 17.72 -9.42 4.09
CA VAL A 166 16.73 -10.19 3.33
C VAL A 166 15.77 -9.21 2.65
N GLU A 167 15.16 -9.66 1.55
CA GLU A 167 14.21 -8.92 0.74
C GLU A 167 12.98 -8.48 1.55
N GLY A 168 12.86 -7.17 1.77
CA GLY A 168 11.76 -6.53 2.47
C GLY A 168 11.92 -5.01 2.37
N TYR A 169 10.84 -4.26 2.60
CA TYR A 169 10.87 -2.80 2.48
C TYR A 169 10.40 -2.15 3.78
N CYS A 170 11.16 -1.21 4.32
CA CYS A 170 10.78 -0.49 5.53
C CYS A 170 10.41 0.96 5.17
N PHE A 171 9.22 1.41 5.56
CA PHE A 171 8.72 2.75 5.27
C PHE A 171 9.33 3.85 6.16
N ASN A 172 9.87 3.49 7.32
CA ASN A 172 10.43 4.42 8.30
C ASN A 172 11.85 4.05 8.76
N CYS A 173 12.54 3.27 7.92
CA CYS A 173 13.98 3.12 7.89
C CYS A 173 14.49 3.97 6.70
#